data_AF-A0A024GU06-F1
#
_entry.id   AF-A0A024GU06-F1
#
_cell.length_a   1.000
_cell.length_b   1.000
_cell.length_c   1.000
_cell.angle_alpha   90.00
_cell.angle_beta   90.00
_cell.angle_gamma   90.00
#
_symmetry.space_group_name_H-M   'P 1'
#
loop_
_entity.id
_entity.type
_entity.pdbx_description
1 polymer ?
#
loop_
_entity_poly.entity_id
_entity_poly.type
_entity_poly.pdbx_seq_one_letter_code
_entity_poly.pdbx_strand_id
1 'polypeptide(L)'
;MAAVGRRGNARLPPEVNRVLYVRNLPFKISSEEMYDIFGKYGAIRQIRLGVNNETRGTAFVIYEDIYDAKNAVDHLSGFNVCGRYLIVLYYQPHKMQQRKGGAGGQLEKQKQEIEGLRQKYGVE
;
A
#
# COMPACT_ATOMS: atom_id res chain seq x y z
N MET A 1 -5.57 37.62 7.25
CA MET A 1 -5.76 36.47 6.34
C MET A 1 -4.69 35.44 6.71
N ALA A 2 -4.93 34.17 7.01
CA ALA A 2 -6.07 33.30 6.81
C ALA A 2 -6.24 32.37 8.05
N ALA A 3 -7.48 32.01 8.36
CA ALA A 3 -7.82 31.09 9.44
C ALA A 3 -7.32 29.68 9.10
N VAL A 4 -6.33 29.17 9.83
CA VAL A 4 -6.00 27.74 9.81
C VAL A 4 -7.11 27.01 10.56
N GLY A 5 -8.09 26.52 9.78
CA GLY A 5 -9.21 25.75 10.30
C GLY A 5 -8.70 24.58 11.12
N ARG A 6 -9.12 24.51 12.38
CA ARG A 6 -8.98 23.35 13.24
C ARG A 6 -9.67 22.17 12.53
N ARG A 7 -8.91 21.35 11.80
CA ARG A 7 -9.41 20.11 11.22
C ARG A 7 -9.79 19.20 12.38
N GLY A 8 -11.09 18.94 12.47
CA GLY A 8 -11.73 18.26 13.59
C GLY A 8 -11.09 16.91 13.90
N ASN A 9 -11.15 16.54 15.17
CA ASN A 9 -10.62 15.32 15.76
C ASN A 9 -11.47 14.09 15.35
N ALA A 10 -11.70 13.89 14.05
CA ALA A 10 -12.38 12.71 13.54
C ALA A 10 -11.36 11.56 13.57
N ARG A 11 -11.49 10.66 14.53
CA ARG A 11 -10.64 9.48 14.66
C ARG A 11 -10.75 8.67 13.36
N LEU A 12 -9.70 8.74 12.53
CA LEU A 12 -9.61 7.95 11.32
C LEU A 12 -9.51 6.46 11.69
N PRO A 13 -10.01 5.55 10.83
CA PRO A 13 -9.87 4.11 11.04
C PRO A 13 -8.41 3.74 11.32
N PRO A 14 -8.14 2.73 12.16
CA PRO A 14 -6.77 2.31 12.49
C PRO A 14 -5.98 1.81 11.27
N GLU A 15 -6.67 1.56 10.16
CA GLU A 15 -6.09 1.15 8.89
C GLU A 15 -5.55 2.30 8.05
N VAL A 16 -5.95 3.54 8.35
CA VAL A 16 -5.52 4.73 7.61
C VAL A 16 -4.10 5.10 8.03
N ASN A 17 -3.25 5.33 7.04
CA ASN A 17 -1.85 5.68 7.25
C ASN A 17 -1.46 6.84 6.34
N ARG A 18 -0.49 7.65 6.79
CA ARG A 18 0.14 8.71 5.99
C ARG A 18 0.94 8.18 4.81
N VAL A 19 1.35 6.91 4.92
CA VAL A 19 2.07 6.21 3.87
C VAL A 19 1.07 5.43 3.02
N LEU A 20 1.10 5.68 1.73
CA LEU A 20 0.33 4.97 0.71
C LEU A 20 1.25 4.07 -0.10
N TYR A 21 0.70 2.92 -0.48
CA TYR A 21 1.30 1.94 -1.36
C TYR A 21 0.53 1.90 -2.67
N VAL A 22 1.22 2.26 -3.74
CA VAL A 22 0.66 2.35 -5.09
C VAL A 22 1.15 1.15 -5.90
N ARG A 23 0.22 0.48 -6.58
CA ARG A 23 0.48 -0.64 -7.50
C ARG A 23 -0.10 -0.36 -8.88
N ASN A 24 0.34 -1.16 -9.83
CA ASN A 24 -0.07 -1.10 -11.24
C ASN A 24 0.31 0.21 -11.93
N LEU A 25 1.43 0.81 -11.52
CA LEU A 25 1.96 2.01 -12.16
C LEU A 25 2.50 1.69 -13.57
N PRO A 26 2.40 2.64 -14.51
CA PRO A 26 3.08 2.52 -15.78
C PRO A 26 4.60 2.48 -15.57
N PHE A 27 5.31 1.61 -16.28
CA PHE A 27 6.77 1.48 -16.16
C PHE A 27 7.55 2.73 -16.61
N LYS A 28 6.89 3.61 -17.37
CA LYS A 28 7.43 4.87 -17.89
C LYS A 28 7.07 6.07 -17.02
N ILE A 29 6.43 5.89 -15.86
CA ILE A 29 6.03 7.03 -15.04
C ILE A 29 7.26 7.69 -14.40
N SER A 30 7.35 9.02 -14.53
CA SER A 30 8.40 9.83 -13.92
C SER A 30 8.05 10.22 -12.49
N SER A 31 9.06 10.55 -11.69
CA SER A 31 8.84 11.11 -10.35
C SER A 31 8.05 12.42 -10.38
N GLU A 32 8.29 13.27 -11.38
CA GLU A 32 7.58 14.55 -11.55
C GLU A 32 6.08 14.37 -11.75
N GLU A 33 5.69 13.45 -12.64
CA GLU A 33 4.28 13.07 -12.87
C GLU A 33 3.63 12.56 -11.58
N MET A 34 4.37 11.80 -10.76
CA MET A 34 3.87 11.35 -9.47
C MET A 34 3.65 12.53 -8.51
N TYR A 35 4.55 13.51 -8.48
CA TYR A 35 4.35 14.72 -7.69
C TYR A 35 3.16 15.55 -8.19
N ASP A 36 2.93 15.64 -9.51
CA ASP A 36 1.77 16.35 -10.05
C ASP A 36 0.44 15.66 -9.69
N ILE A 37 0.37 14.33 -9.88
CA ILE A 37 -0.85 13.55 -9.61
C ILE A 37 -1.15 13.54 -8.10
N PHE A 38 -0.18 13.16 -7.27
CA PHE A 38 -0.39 13.00 -5.83
C PHE A 38 -0.38 14.35 -5.10
N GLY A 39 0.33 15.35 -5.61
CA GLY A 39 0.47 16.67 -4.98
C GLY A 39 -0.80 17.51 -5.03
N LYS A 40 -1.70 17.22 -5.99
CA LYS A 40 -3.05 17.82 -6.05
C LYS A 40 -3.91 17.56 -4.81
N TYR A 41 -3.63 16.48 -4.07
CA TYR A 41 -4.43 16.08 -2.91
C TYR A 41 -3.84 16.54 -1.58
N GLY A 42 -2.57 16.93 -1.54
CA GLY A 42 -1.92 17.42 -0.33
C GLY A 42 -0.40 17.43 -0.40
N ALA A 43 0.23 17.90 0.68
CA ALA A 43 1.66 18.04 0.77
C ALA A 43 2.36 16.68 0.88
N ILE A 44 3.27 16.41 -0.06
CA ILE A 44 4.03 15.16 -0.12
C ILE A 44 5.35 15.34 0.61
N ARG A 45 5.60 14.47 1.59
CA ARG A 45 6.87 14.39 2.30
C ARG A 45 7.94 13.67 1.49
N GLN A 46 7.59 12.53 0.88
CA GLN A 46 8.53 11.74 0.09
C GLN A 46 7.80 10.76 -0.84
N ILE A 47 8.33 10.57 -2.06
CA ILE A 47 7.95 9.46 -2.95
C ILE A 47 9.13 8.51 -3.11
N ARG A 48 8.89 7.20 -3.02
CA ARG A 48 9.85 6.14 -3.32
C ARG A 48 9.31 5.23 -4.41
N LEU A 49 9.94 5.27 -5.58
CA LEU A 49 9.61 4.41 -6.71
C LEU A 49 10.35 3.06 -6.58
N GLY A 50 9.67 1.97 -6.92
CA GLY A 50 10.29 0.64 -7.02
C GLY A 50 11.14 0.54 -8.29
N VAL A 51 12.46 0.36 -8.11
CA VAL A 51 13.43 0.36 -9.21
C VAL A 51 13.81 -1.05 -9.69
N ASN A 52 13.58 -2.08 -8.87
CA ASN A 52 13.96 -3.47 -9.18
C ASN A 52 12.93 -4.14 -10.09
N ASN A 53 13.34 -5.14 -10.89
CA ASN A 53 12.41 -5.86 -11.77
C ASN A 53 11.20 -6.47 -11.03
N GLU A 54 11.35 -6.92 -9.78
CA GLU A 54 10.24 -7.39 -8.94
C GLU A 54 9.36 -6.26 -8.36
N THR A 55 9.88 -5.03 -8.22
CA THR A 55 9.16 -3.90 -7.62
C THR A 55 8.76 -2.83 -8.64
N ARG A 56 9.11 -3.01 -9.91
CA ARG A 56 8.73 -2.12 -11.01
C ARG A 56 7.20 -2.07 -11.13
N GLY A 57 6.68 -0.85 -11.23
CA GLY A 57 5.22 -0.62 -11.21
C GLY A 57 4.63 -0.50 -9.79
N THR A 58 5.47 -0.42 -8.76
CA THR A 58 5.05 -0.10 -7.39
C THR A 58 5.73 1.16 -6.87
N ALA A 59 5.06 1.88 -5.98
CA ALA A 59 5.62 3.07 -5.34
C ALA A 59 5.07 3.24 -3.93
N PHE A 60 5.84 3.94 -3.10
CA PHE A 60 5.40 4.41 -1.79
C PHE A 60 5.31 5.93 -1.83
N VAL A 61 4.17 6.47 -1.42
CA VAL A 61 3.93 7.91 -1.33
C VAL A 61 3.69 8.24 0.14
N ILE A 62 4.45 9.19 0.68
CA ILE A 62 4.35 9.61 2.07
C ILE A 62 3.82 11.03 2.08
N TYR A 63 2.63 11.23 2.63
CA TYR A 63 2.05 12.55 2.87
C TYR A 63 2.49 13.12 4.22
N GLU A 64 2.46 14.44 4.34
CA GLU A 64 2.65 15.11 5.63
C GLU A 64 1.46 14.88 6.57
N ASP A 65 0.25 14.99 6.02
CA ASP A 65 -1.00 14.86 6.75
C ASP A 65 -1.75 13.55 6.40
N ILE A 66 -2.43 12.99 7.41
CA ILE A 66 -3.15 11.72 7.27
C ILE A 66 -4.50 11.88 6.55
N TYR A 67 -5.14 13.04 6.66
CA TYR A 67 -6.40 13.32 5.97
C TYR A 67 -6.16 13.50 4.47
N ASP A 68 -5.05 14.14 4.10
CA ASP A 68 -4.62 14.29 2.71
C ASP A 68 -4.35 12.91 2.06
N ALA A 69 -3.67 12.01 2.80
CA ALA A 69 -3.46 10.63 2.36
C ALA A 69 -4.78 9.88 2.17
N LYS A 70 -5.75 10.05 3.08
CA LYS A 70 -7.09 9.46 2.92
C LYS A 70 -7.79 9.96 1.67
N ASN A 71 -7.73 11.27 1.43
CA ASN A 71 -8.37 11.89 0.28
C ASN A 71 -7.76 11.37 -1.04
N ALA A 72 -6.44 11.24 -1.06
CA ALA A 72 -5.72 10.68 -2.20
C ALA A 72 -6.12 9.22 -2.49
N VAL A 73 -6.26 8.36 -1.47
CA VAL A 73 -6.71 6.96 -1.68
C VAL A 73 -8.08 6.89 -2.33
N ASP A 74 -9.03 7.68 -1.83
CA ASP A 74 -10.43 7.66 -2.27
C ASP A 74 -10.57 8.04 -3.76
N HIS A 75 -9.77 9.02 -4.21
CA HIS A 75 -9.87 9.55 -5.57
C HIS A 75 -8.88 8.92 -6.57
N LEU A 76 -7.70 8.49 -6.11
CA LEU A 76 -6.66 7.90 -6.98
C LEU A 76 -6.80 6.38 -7.13
N SER A 77 -7.53 5.71 -6.24
CA SER A 77 -7.81 4.29 -6.42
C SER A 77 -8.74 4.09 -7.61
N GLY A 78 -8.25 3.38 -8.64
CA GLY A 78 -8.96 3.23 -9.90
C GLY A 78 -8.75 4.39 -10.88
N PHE A 79 -7.81 5.30 -10.62
CA PHE A 79 -7.48 6.35 -11.56
C PHE A 79 -6.72 5.77 -12.77
N ASN A 80 -7.13 6.12 -13.99
CA ASN A 80 -6.50 5.62 -15.20
C ASN A 80 -5.30 6.49 -15.59
N VAL A 81 -4.10 5.91 -15.51
CA VAL A 81 -2.86 6.54 -15.98
C VAL A 81 -2.29 5.73 -17.13
N CYS A 82 -2.22 6.34 -18.32
CA CYS A 82 -1.64 5.73 -19.52
C CYS A 82 -2.26 4.36 -19.88
N GLY A 83 -3.58 4.20 -19.66
CA GLY A 83 -4.30 2.95 -19.94
C GLY A 83 -4.21 1.91 -18.82
N ARG A 84 -3.70 2.28 -17.63
CA ARG A 84 -3.62 1.41 -16.46
C ARG A 84 -4.33 2.03 -15.27
N TYR A 85 -5.21 1.25 -14.63
CA TYR A 85 -5.89 1.65 -13.41
C TYR A 85 -4.97 1.51 -12.22
N LEU A 86 -4.67 2.62 -11.55
CA LEU A 86 -3.84 2.63 -10.36
C LEU A 86 -4.57 1.96 -9.20
N ILE A 87 -3.81 1.24 -8.39
CA ILE A 87 -4.32 0.66 -7.14
C ILE A 87 -3.58 1.33 -6.00
N VAL A 88 -4.29 2.14 -5.22
CA VAL A 88 -3.73 2.86 -4.06
C VAL A 88 -4.25 2.22 -2.78
N LEU A 89 -3.35 1.83 -1.90
CA LEU A 89 -3.65 1.15 -0.64
C LEU A 89 -2.95 1.87 0.51
N TYR A 90 -3.50 1.81 1.72
CA TYR A 90 -2.77 2.24 2.91
C TYR A 90 -1.60 1.29 3.19
N TYR A 91 -0.47 1.84 3.62
CA TYR A 91 0.67 1.04 4.05
C TYR A 91 0.35 0.33 5.37
N GLN A 92 0.23 -1.00 5.30
CA GLN A 92 0.00 -1.87 6.45
C GLN A 92 1.28 -2.69 6.73
N PRO A 93 2.11 -2.31 7.71
CA PRO A 93 3.37 -3.00 7.99
C PRO A 93 3.15 -4.47 8.38
N HIS A 94 2.08 -4.78 9.12
CA HIS A 94 1.78 -6.13 9.58
C HIS A 94 1.44 -7.10 8.43
N LYS A 95 0.70 -6.64 7.41
CA LYS A 95 0.41 -7.45 6.20
C LYS A 95 1.61 -7.52 5.26
N MET A 96 2.46 -6.48 5.19
CA MET A 96 3.65 -6.48 4.34
C MET A 96 4.76 -7.39 4.90
N GLN A 97 4.89 -7.48 6.23
CA GLN A 97 5.85 -8.36 6.91
C GLN A 97 5.47 -9.84 6.75
N GLN A 98 4.16 -10.16 6.70
CA GLN A 98 3.69 -11.48 6.28
C GLN A 98 4.04 -11.80 4.82
N ARG A 99 4.02 -10.82 3.91
CA ARG A 99 4.42 -11.03 2.50
C ARG A 99 5.93 -11.19 2.30
N LYS A 100 6.76 -10.52 3.11
CA LYS A 100 8.21 -10.76 3.13
C LYS A 100 8.61 -12.06 3.86
N GLY A 101 7.67 -12.71 4.56
CA GLY A 101 7.92 -13.94 5.32
C GLY A 101 7.02 -15.14 4.99
N GLY A 102 6.13 -15.08 4.00
CA GLY A 102 5.08 -16.10 3.91
C GLY A 102 4.18 -16.03 2.70
N ALA A 103 4.67 -16.56 1.59
CA ALA A 103 3.88 -17.53 0.83
C ALA A 103 4.41 -18.96 1.06
N GLY A 104 5.70 -19.15 1.40
CA GLY A 104 6.29 -20.47 1.70
C GLY A 104 6.10 -20.94 3.14
N GLY A 105 6.34 -20.07 4.13
CA GLY A 105 6.41 -20.48 5.54
C GLY A 105 5.09 -20.94 6.18
N GLN A 106 3.94 -20.47 5.67
CA GLN A 106 2.63 -20.88 6.21
C GLN A 106 2.13 -22.18 5.57
N LEU A 107 2.56 -22.50 4.35
CA LEU A 107 2.27 -23.77 3.67
C LEU A 107 3.10 -24.92 4.27
N GLU A 108 4.37 -24.68 4.63
CA GLU A 108 5.21 -25.70 5.29
C GLU A 108 4.70 -26.06 6.69
N LYS A 109 4.31 -25.05 7.49
CA LYS A 109 3.71 -25.31 8.81
C LYS A 109 2.40 -26.08 8.70
N GLN A 110 1.53 -25.70 7.75
CA GLN A 110 0.28 -26.42 7.51
C GLN A 110 0.52 -27.84 6.98
N LYS A 111 1.53 -28.06 6.12
CA LYS A 111 1.90 -29.41 5.67
C LYS A 111 2.39 -30.30 6.81
N GLN A 112 3.25 -29.77 7.68
CA GLN A 112 3.76 -30.53 8.83
C GLN A 112 2.66 -30.86 9.84
N GLU A 113 1.72 -29.94 10.08
CA GLU A 113 0.57 -30.22 10.94
C GLU A 113 -0.38 -31.26 10.32
N ILE A 114 -0.67 -31.19 9.02
CA ILE A 114 -1.52 -32.17 8.33
C ILE A 114 -0.85 -33.55 8.27
N GLU A 115 0.47 -33.62 8.06
CA GLU A 115 1.23 -34.87 8.05
C GLU A 115 1.30 -35.49 9.45
N GLY A 116 1.53 -34.68 10.48
CA GLY A 116 1.48 -35.13 11.87
C GLY A 116 0.08 -35.61 12.28
N LEU A 117 -0.98 -34.96 11.78
CA LEU A 117 -2.37 -35.40 11.99
C LEU A 117 -2.67 -36.70 11.23
N ARG A 118 -2.23 -36.84 9.97
CA ARG A 118 -2.37 -38.10 9.21
C ARG A 118 -1.65 -39.26 9.91
N GLN A 119 -0.45 -39.03 10.43
CA GLN A 119 0.33 -40.04 11.16
C GLN A 119 -0.26 -40.37 12.53
N LYS A 120 -0.83 -39.38 13.22
CA LYS A 120 -1.48 -39.56 14.54
C LYS A 120 -2.84 -40.25 14.46
N TYR A 121 -3.59 -40.03 13.38
CA TYR A 121 -4.94 -40.58 13.21
C TYR A 121 -5.01 -41.76 12.23
N GLY A 122 -3.89 -42.19 11.66
CA GLY A 122 -3.79 -43.44 10.88
C GLY A 122 -4.73 -43.47 9.68
N VAL A 123 -4.88 -42.35 8.98
CA VAL A 123 -5.68 -42.27 7.75
C VAL A 123 -4.72 -42.15 6.57
N GLU A 124 -4.48 -43.28 5.89
CA GLU A 124 -3.81 -43.33 4.59
C GLU A 124 -4.73 -42.77 3.49
#